data_AF-A0A197SQD3-F1
#
_entry.id   AF-A0A197SQD3-F1
#
_cell.length_a   1.000
_cell.length_b   1.000
_cell.length_c   1.000
_cell.angle_alpha   90.00
_cell.angle_beta   90.00
_cell.angle_gamma   90.00
#
_symmetry.space_group_name_H-M   'P 1'
#
loop_
_entity.id
_entity.type
_entity.pdbx_description
1 polymer ?
#
loop_
_entity_poly.entity_id
_entity_poly.type
_entity_poly.pdbx_seq_one_letter_code
_entity_poly.pdbx_strand_id
1 'polypeptide(L)'
;MSKFIHLKKSALAALVATAAVTGLSAAPAQADAGSSMASLARGEVGNGPCAHGGYWTHINSQGSSCNSSGVSHAWCADFVGWVWSHYDVARLGTLTDGAASFYKYGKVNGTLHSTPKVGDAVVYDYNGVDWAAHVALVTGFDGTNVTMVGGNEGHRTHPDGIVQTESTSRWQVGQAPWGQTISGYISPVLNSDSSVTPADAGMTHLAGGDLDGNRTQDVLSTETSTGDLYFYPGSGAVNGSGTLGSRVKIGSGWNSMTNVTVGDYTGDGKADVLATESAAGDLYLYPGSGSVKGMSTLGDRVKIGSGWSGMHDVARIDVNKDGKADAVAVETGTGNLYAYPGTGSLNGMNTLGERVQIGSGWNAMSQIVTPGDLNSDGTDDLVARDESGNLYAYPGTGSLNGMNTLGDRVQIGTGW
;
A
#
# COMPACT_ATOMS: atom_id res chain seq x y z
N MET A 1 2.81 18.63 82.06
CA MET A 1 2.50 19.65 81.04
C MET A 1 2.76 18.99 79.68
N SER A 2 1.70 18.44 79.07
CA SER A 2 1.06 18.95 77.85
C SER A 2 1.80 18.49 76.58
N LYS A 3 1.21 17.82 75.59
CA LYS A 3 -0.13 17.26 75.36
C LYS A 3 0.03 16.36 74.12
N PHE A 4 -0.61 15.19 74.13
CA PHE A 4 -0.85 14.34 72.96
C PHE A 4 -1.54 15.10 71.83
N ILE A 5 -1.10 14.94 70.58
CA ILE A 5 -1.99 15.01 69.40
C ILE A 5 -1.58 13.95 68.37
N HIS A 6 -2.47 12.96 68.23
CA HIS A 6 -2.59 12.09 67.07
C HIS A 6 -2.75 12.89 65.77
N LEU A 7 -1.89 12.69 64.78
CA LEU A 7 -2.27 13.00 63.40
C LEU A 7 -3.07 11.82 62.83
N LYS A 8 -4.35 12.09 62.65
CA LYS A 8 -5.33 11.25 61.97
C LYS A 8 -4.85 10.99 60.54
N LYS A 9 -4.96 9.73 60.11
CA LYS A 9 -5.05 9.35 58.69
C LYS A 9 -6.29 10.05 58.11
N SER A 10 -6.09 11.15 57.41
CA SER A 10 -7.12 11.75 56.58
C SER A 10 -7.14 10.98 55.26
N ALA A 11 -8.10 10.06 55.16
CA ALA A 11 -8.48 9.45 53.90
C ALA A 11 -9.06 10.55 53.00
N LEU A 12 -8.28 10.99 52.01
CA LEU A 12 -8.80 11.76 50.90
C LEU A 12 -9.37 10.74 49.91
N ALA A 13 -10.68 10.52 49.99
CA ALA A 13 -11.43 9.78 48.98
C ALA A 13 -11.39 10.58 47.67
N ALA A 14 -10.44 10.26 46.80
CA ALA A 14 -10.50 10.67 45.42
C ALA A 14 -11.63 9.88 44.76
N LEU A 15 -12.75 10.56 44.54
CA LEU A 15 -13.88 10.07 43.78
C LEU A 15 -13.40 9.91 42.32
N VAL A 16 -12.93 8.72 41.95
CA VAL A 16 -12.68 8.37 40.55
C VAL A 16 -14.05 8.23 39.91
N ALA A 17 -14.52 9.29 39.26
CA ALA A 17 -15.61 9.19 38.31
C ALA A 17 -15.10 8.31 37.16
N THR A 18 -15.60 7.08 37.09
CA THR A 18 -15.55 6.26 35.88
C THR A 18 -16.37 6.96 34.80
N ALA A 19 -15.73 7.88 34.09
CA ALA A 19 -16.18 8.26 32.76
C ALA A 19 -16.00 7.02 31.90
N ALA A 20 -17.09 6.30 31.65
CA ALA A 20 -17.19 5.37 30.54
C ALA A 20 -17.05 6.20 29.25
N VAL A 21 -15.81 6.48 28.86
CA VAL A 21 -15.51 6.89 27.51
C VAL A 21 -15.61 5.59 26.72
N THR A 22 -16.77 5.36 26.14
CA THR A 22 -16.91 4.53 24.95
C THR A 22 -16.11 5.21 23.86
N GLY A 23 -14.80 5.03 23.91
CA GLY A 23 -13.90 5.43 22.85
C GLY A 23 -14.20 4.48 21.70
N LEU A 24 -14.96 4.96 20.72
CA LEU A 24 -14.84 4.42 19.38
C LEU A 24 -13.36 4.51 19.03
N SER A 25 -12.67 3.37 19.08
CA SER A 25 -11.41 3.20 18.37
C SER A 25 -11.75 3.38 16.89
N ALA A 26 -11.57 4.60 16.38
CA ALA A 26 -11.44 4.79 14.96
C ALA A 26 -10.18 3.99 14.56
N ALA A 27 -10.39 2.83 13.95
CA ALA A 27 -9.34 2.10 13.29
C ALA A 27 -8.62 3.06 12.33
N PRO A 28 -7.28 3.04 12.23
CA PRO A 28 -6.61 3.77 11.17
C PRO A 28 -7.11 3.22 9.84
N ALA A 29 -7.69 4.09 9.03
CA ALA A 29 -8.23 3.72 7.73
C ALA A 29 -7.06 3.33 6.81
N GLN A 30 -6.89 2.04 6.55
CA GLN A 30 -6.36 1.58 5.27
C GLN A 30 -7.17 2.31 4.19
N ALA A 31 -6.51 2.97 3.23
CA ALA A 31 -7.20 3.73 2.20
C ALA A 31 -8.10 2.76 1.40
N ASP A 32 -9.39 2.73 1.73
CA ASP A 32 -10.43 2.05 0.95
C ASP A 32 -10.39 2.55 -0.50
N ALA A 33 -10.88 1.77 -1.46
CA ALA A 33 -10.81 2.07 -2.89
C ALA A 33 -11.28 3.50 -3.21
N GLY A 34 -12.30 3.98 -2.50
CA GLY A 34 -12.77 5.37 -2.60
C GLY A 34 -11.72 6.42 -2.24
N SER A 35 -10.91 6.19 -1.20
CA SER A 35 -9.80 7.09 -0.81
C SER A 35 -8.68 7.10 -1.85
N SER A 36 -8.44 5.96 -2.52
CA SER A 36 -7.49 5.87 -3.64
C SER A 36 -8.02 6.63 -4.86
N MET A 37 -9.29 6.41 -5.24
CA MET A 37 -9.97 7.17 -6.30
C MET A 37 -9.92 8.68 -6.05
N ALA A 38 -10.18 9.10 -4.82
CA ALA A 38 -10.12 10.50 -4.43
C ALA A 38 -8.70 11.09 -4.56
N SER A 39 -7.67 10.30 -4.29
CA SER A 39 -6.28 10.73 -4.43
C SER A 39 -5.87 10.85 -5.89
N LEU A 40 -6.29 9.92 -6.74
CA LEU A 40 -6.10 10.01 -8.20
C LEU A 40 -6.79 11.26 -8.76
N ALA A 41 -8.05 11.49 -8.41
CA ALA A 41 -8.80 12.65 -8.87
C ALA A 41 -8.15 13.97 -8.44
N ARG A 42 -7.74 14.10 -7.16
CA ARG A 42 -7.03 15.30 -6.67
C ARG A 42 -5.71 15.55 -7.41
N GLY A 43 -5.02 14.50 -7.85
CA GLY A 43 -3.80 14.61 -8.62
C GLY A 43 -3.98 15.28 -9.99
N GLU A 44 -5.22 15.32 -10.50
CA GLU A 44 -5.55 15.89 -11.80
C GLU A 44 -5.99 17.35 -11.75
N VAL A 45 -6.13 17.95 -10.55
CA VAL A 45 -6.58 19.34 -10.41
C VAL A 45 -5.68 20.30 -11.19
N GLY A 46 -6.29 21.13 -12.04
CA GLY A 46 -5.60 22.05 -12.95
C GLY A 46 -5.38 21.50 -14.36
N ASN A 47 -5.58 20.20 -14.60
CA ASN A 47 -5.45 19.61 -15.92
C ASN A 47 -6.69 19.87 -16.80
N GLY A 48 -6.46 20.02 -18.09
CA GLY A 48 -7.51 20.13 -19.11
C GLY A 48 -7.86 18.78 -19.74
N PRO A 49 -8.85 18.74 -20.65
CA PRO A 49 -9.40 17.51 -21.22
C PRO A 49 -8.41 16.64 -22.01
N CYS A 50 -7.27 17.20 -22.44
CA CYS A 50 -6.24 16.48 -23.22
C CYS A 50 -5.09 15.90 -22.37
N ALA A 51 -5.13 16.07 -21.05
CA ALA A 51 -4.12 15.45 -20.18
C ALA A 51 -4.10 13.93 -20.36
N HIS A 52 -2.91 13.34 -20.35
CA HIS A 52 -2.71 11.89 -20.53
C HIS A 52 -3.21 11.32 -21.87
N GLY A 53 -3.32 12.13 -22.93
CA GLY A 53 -3.96 11.71 -24.20
C GLY A 53 -5.49 11.83 -24.16
N GLY A 54 -5.99 12.45 -23.10
CA GLY A 54 -7.37 12.68 -22.73
C GLY A 54 -7.94 11.61 -21.81
N TYR A 55 -8.85 12.02 -20.94
CA TYR A 55 -9.60 11.13 -20.07
C TYR A 55 -10.51 10.28 -20.96
N TRP A 56 -10.17 9.01 -21.12
CA TRP A 56 -10.90 8.06 -21.97
C TRP A 56 -10.96 6.70 -21.29
N THR A 57 -12.11 6.04 -21.42
CA THR A 57 -12.26 4.64 -21.03
C THR A 57 -12.38 3.79 -22.30
N HIS A 58 -11.51 2.80 -22.47
CA HIS A 58 -11.45 1.94 -23.67
C HIS A 58 -12.69 1.04 -23.90
N ILE A 59 -13.77 1.23 -23.12
CA ILE A 59 -14.77 0.21 -22.83
C ILE A 59 -15.97 0.27 -23.78
N ASN A 60 -16.20 1.41 -24.43
CA ASN A 60 -17.38 1.61 -25.29
C ASN A 60 -17.11 2.46 -26.54
N SER A 61 -15.84 2.69 -26.90
CA SER A 61 -15.44 3.45 -28.10
C SER A 61 -15.99 4.89 -28.18
N GLN A 62 -16.34 5.52 -27.05
CA GLN A 62 -16.94 6.87 -27.00
C GLN A 62 -15.96 8.03 -27.27
N GLY A 63 -14.75 7.72 -27.73
CA GLY A 63 -13.75 8.72 -28.04
C GLY A 63 -13.15 9.35 -26.78
N SER A 64 -11.93 9.85 -26.92
CA SER A 64 -11.28 10.58 -25.83
C SER A 64 -11.97 11.92 -25.62
N SER A 65 -11.99 12.41 -24.37
CA SER A 65 -12.38 13.79 -24.04
C SER A 65 -11.59 14.84 -24.83
N CYS A 66 -10.48 14.45 -25.46
CA CYS A 66 -9.74 15.23 -26.42
C CYS A 66 -9.55 14.48 -27.74
N ASN A 67 -10.05 15.02 -28.85
CA ASN A 67 -9.83 14.44 -30.18
C ASN A 67 -8.51 14.93 -30.82
N SER A 68 -8.10 14.30 -31.92
CA SER A 68 -6.85 14.59 -32.65
C SER A 68 -6.76 16.01 -33.23
N SER A 69 -7.84 16.78 -33.22
CA SER A 69 -7.89 18.19 -33.63
C SER A 69 -7.91 19.16 -32.46
N GLY A 70 -7.80 18.68 -31.21
CA GLY A 70 -7.85 19.50 -30.01
C GLY A 70 -9.23 20.03 -29.65
N VAL A 71 -10.30 19.48 -30.23
CA VAL A 71 -11.68 19.82 -29.89
C VAL A 71 -12.16 18.83 -28.83
N SER A 72 -12.56 19.34 -27.68
CA SER A 72 -13.18 18.58 -26.59
C SER A 72 -14.69 18.74 -26.58
N HIS A 73 -15.37 17.73 -26.03
CA HIS A 73 -16.79 17.81 -25.67
C HIS A 73 -16.95 18.01 -24.17
N ALA A 74 -18.18 18.04 -23.66
CA ALA A 74 -18.41 18.03 -22.20
C ALA A 74 -17.86 16.73 -21.59
N TRP A 75 -16.83 16.83 -20.75
CA TRP A 75 -15.97 15.69 -20.39
C TRP A 75 -15.98 15.34 -18.88
N CYS A 76 -16.92 15.90 -18.12
CA CYS A 76 -17.09 15.61 -16.70
C CYS A 76 -17.30 14.09 -16.43
N ALA A 77 -18.09 13.43 -17.28
CA ALA A 77 -18.35 12.01 -17.21
C ALA A 77 -17.12 11.17 -17.60
N ASP A 78 -16.36 11.62 -18.61
CA ASP A 78 -15.13 10.94 -19.02
C ASP A 78 -14.08 10.98 -17.91
N PHE A 79 -13.97 12.09 -17.20
CA PHE A 79 -13.07 12.22 -16.06
C PHE A 79 -13.42 11.26 -14.93
N VAL A 80 -14.68 11.27 -14.46
CA VAL A 80 -15.12 10.38 -13.37
C VAL A 80 -15.05 8.91 -13.80
N GLY A 81 -15.42 8.62 -15.04
CA GLY A 81 -15.33 7.28 -15.62
C GLY A 81 -13.88 6.80 -15.75
N TRP A 82 -12.97 7.69 -16.16
CA TRP A 82 -11.52 7.42 -16.19
C TRP A 82 -10.99 7.11 -14.81
N VAL A 83 -11.32 7.92 -13.79
CA VAL A 83 -10.92 7.64 -12.40
C VAL A 83 -11.43 6.26 -11.99
N TRP A 84 -12.72 5.96 -12.18
CA TRP A 84 -13.28 4.66 -11.84
C TRP A 84 -12.65 3.51 -12.64
N SER A 85 -12.18 3.72 -13.87
CA SER A 85 -11.54 2.68 -14.69
C SER A 85 -10.16 2.24 -14.20
N HIS A 86 -9.51 3.02 -13.33
CA HIS A 86 -8.26 2.62 -12.66
C HIS A 86 -8.49 1.69 -11.48
N TYR A 87 -9.75 1.45 -11.12
CA TYR A 87 -10.14 0.56 -10.02
C TYR A 87 -11.12 -0.47 -10.59
N ASP A 88 -11.19 -1.67 -10.01
CA ASP A 88 -11.97 -2.81 -10.54
C ASP A 88 -13.49 -2.62 -10.37
N VAL A 89 -14.01 -1.51 -10.89
CA VAL A 89 -15.40 -1.14 -10.87
C VAL A 89 -16.13 -2.04 -11.86
N ALA A 90 -17.12 -2.76 -11.34
CA ALA A 90 -18.01 -3.60 -12.11
C ALA A 90 -18.79 -2.78 -13.12
N ARG A 91 -19.06 -3.39 -14.27
CA ARG A 91 -20.04 -2.89 -15.26
C ARG A 91 -19.72 -1.48 -15.79
N LEU A 92 -18.45 -1.08 -15.83
CA LEU A 92 -18.02 0.19 -16.42
C LEU A 92 -18.47 0.38 -17.87
N GLY A 93 -18.67 -0.69 -18.63
CA GLY A 93 -19.20 -0.62 -20.00
C GLY A 93 -20.64 -0.11 -20.12
N THR A 94 -21.32 0.11 -18.99
CA THR A 94 -22.64 0.75 -18.94
C THR A 94 -22.58 2.27 -18.79
N LEU A 95 -21.40 2.81 -18.42
CA LEU A 95 -21.18 4.25 -18.35
C LEU A 95 -21.05 4.83 -19.75
N THR A 96 -21.40 6.11 -19.89
CA THR A 96 -21.21 6.88 -21.11
C THR A 96 -20.60 8.25 -20.82
N ASP A 97 -20.22 8.98 -21.86
CA ASP A 97 -19.87 10.40 -21.90
C ASP A 97 -20.93 11.35 -21.32
N GLY A 98 -22.13 10.83 -21.01
CA GLY A 98 -23.21 11.55 -20.37
C GLY A 98 -23.25 11.30 -18.85
N ALA A 99 -23.31 12.38 -18.07
CA ALA A 99 -23.41 12.33 -16.59
C ALA A 99 -24.58 11.48 -16.07
N ALA A 100 -25.68 11.40 -16.84
CA ALA A 100 -26.85 10.58 -16.50
C ALA A 100 -26.54 9.08 -16.40
N SER A 101 -25.50 8.60 -17.07
CA SER A 101 -25.11 7.19 -17.06
C SER A 101 -24.72 6.71 -15.65
N PHE A 102 -24.10 7.57 -14.83
CA PHE A 102 -23.76 7.27 -13.43
C PHE A 102 -25.00 7.13 -12.55
N TYR A 103 -26.02 7.97 -12.75
CA TYR A 103 -27.28 7.84 -12.00
C TYR A 103 -28.02 6.55 -12.36
N LYS A 104 -28.02 6.18 -13.65
CA LYS A 104 -28.57 4.91 -14.13
C LYS A 104 -27.78 3.72 -13.57
N TYR A 105 -26.45 3.80 -13.56
CA TYR A 105 -25.58 2.82 -12.93
C TYR A 105 -25.98 2.58 -11.48
N GLY A 106 -26.10 3.65 -10.69
CA GLY A 106 -26.48 3.55 -9.27
C GLY A 106 -27.85 2.91 -9.06
N LYS A 107 -28.82 3.22 -9.92
CA LYS A 107 -30.15 2.60 -9.89
C LYS A 107 -30.11 1.10 -10.21
N VAL A 108 -29.39 0.70 -11.25
CA VAL A 108 -29.30 -0.71 -11.69
C VAL A 108 -28.53 -1.55 -10.67
N ASN A 109 -27.52 -0.97 -10.04
CA ASN A 109 -26.63 -1.66 -9.13
C ASN A 109 -27.02 -1.52 -7.65
N GLY A 110 -28.07 -0.76 -7.33
CA GLY A 110 -28.53 -0.55 -5.96
C GLY A 110 -27.58 0.30 -5.11
N THR A 111 -26.70 1.09 -5.73
CA THR A 111 -25.69 1.92 -5.05
C THR A 111 -26.02 3.41 -5.06
N LEU A 112 -27.20 3.80 -5.56
CA LEU A 112 -27.69 5.17 -5.42
C LEU A 112 -28.11 5.46 -3.97
N HIS A 113 -27.59 6.52 -3.39
CA HIS A 113 -27.93 6.96 -2.03
C HIS A 113 -27.83 8.49 -1.86
N SER A 114 -28.19 8.98 -0.67
CA SER A 114 -28.34 10.40 -0.38
C SER A 114 -27.24 11.03 0.49
N THR A 115 -26.36 10.20 1.07
CA THR A 115 -25.24 10.66 1.90
C THR A 115 -23.93 10.47 1.14
N PRO A 116 -23.08 11.48 0.99
CA PRO A 116 -21.81 11.33 0.28
C PRO A 116 -20.85 10.37 0.99
N LYS A 117 -20.11 9.61 0.19
CA LYS A 117 -18.94 8.84 0.59
C LYS A 117 -17.79 9.14 -0.35
N VAL A 118 -16.58 9.11 0.18
CA VAL A 118 -15.37 9.28 -0.63
C VAL A 118 -15.31 8.18 -1.69
N GLY A 119 -15.11 8.55 -2.95
CA GLY A 119 -15.15 7.65 -4.11
C GLY A 119 -16.46 7.62 -4.89
N ASP A 120 -17.55 8.20 -4.34
CA ASP A 120 -18.82 8.28 -5.04
C ASP A 120 -18.76 9.20 -6.25
N ALA A 121 -19.55 8.88 -7.28
CA ALA A 121 -19.97 9.87 -8.25
C ALA A 121 -21.14 10.69 -7.67
N VAL A 122 -21.08 12.01 -7.77
CA VAL A 122 -22.19 12.91 -7.46
C VAL A 122 -22.80 13.45 -8.75
N VAL A 123 -24.10 13.26 -8.95
CA VAL A 123 -24.81 13.64 -10.18
C VAL A 123 -25.70 14.84 -9.93
N TYR A 124 -25.68 15.80 -10.86
CA TYR A 124 -26.43 17.06 -10.78
C TYR A 124 -27.53 17.17 -11.84
N ASP A 125 -28.68 17.73 -11.45
CA ASP A 125 -29.86 18.01 -12.30
C ASP A 125 -30.30 16.85 -13.20
N TYR A 126 -30.36 15.63 -12.66
CA TYR A 126 -30.89 14.48 -13.38
C TYR A 126 -32.38 14.66 -13.68
N ASN A 127 -32.76 14.62 -14.96
CA ASN A 127 -34.12 14.89 -15.44
C ASN A 127 -35.11 13.74 -15.19
N GLY A 128 -34.66 12.63 -14.59
CA GLY A 128 -35.47 11.44 -14.35
C GLY A 128 -35.31 10.34 -15.40
N VAL A 129 -34.76 10.65 -16.59
CA VAL A 129 -34.79 9.77 -17.76
C VAL A 129 -33.39 9.42 -18.27
N ASP A 130 -32.67 10.38 -18.85
CA ASP A 130 -31.44 10.13 -19.59
C ASP A 130 -30.47 11.31 -19.68
N TRP A 131 -30.81 12.43 -19.04
CA TRP A 131 -29.96 13.62 -19.02
C TRP A 131 -29.70 14.07 -17.59
N ALA A 132 -28.47 14.50 -17.34
CA ALA A 132 -28.01 15.17 -16.13
C ALA A 132 -27.04 16.28 -16.56
N ALA A 133 -27.01 17.37 -15.81
CA ALA A 133 -26.17 18.52 -16.15
C ALA A 133 -24.67 18.23 -15.94
N HIS A 134 -24.33 17.49 -14.88
CA HIS A 134 -22.94 17.30 -14.48
C HIS A 134 -22.74 16.05 -13.62
N VAL A 135 -21.50 15.56 -13.56
CA VAL A 135 -21.04 14.55 -12.61
C VAL A 135 -19.63 14.90 -12.13
N ALA A 136 -19.40 14.75 -10.83
CA ALA A 136 -18.08 14.91 -10.21
C ALA A 136 -17.79 13.74 -9.27
N LEU A 137 -16.56 13.62 -8.77
CA LEU A 137 -16.16 12.60 -7.80
C LEU A 137 -16.10 13.20 -6.39
N VAL A 138 -16.72 12.55 -5.41
CA VAL A 138 -16.57 12.91 -4.00
C VAL A 138 -15.17 12.51 -3.52
N THR A 139 -14.38 13.48 -3.07
CA THR A 139 -12.99 13.25 -2.61
C THR A 139 -12.80 13.50 -1.12
N GLY A 140 -13.80 14.03 -0.42
CA GLY A 140 -13.81 14.20 1.02
C GLY A 140 -15.21 14.44 1.57
N PHE A 141 -15.46 13.96 2.80
CA PHE A 141 -16.66 14.30 3.56
C PHE A 141 -16.36 14.23 5.05
N ASP A 142 -16.57 15.34 5.77
CA ASP A 142 -16.31 15.45 7.22
C ASP A 142 -17.59 15.36 8.08
N GLY A 143 -18.73 15.05 7.46
CA GLY A 143 -20.05 15.08 8.08
C GLY A 143 -20.78 16.43 7.96
N THR A 144 -20.06 17.50 7.64
CA THR A 144 -20.58 18.87 7.52
C THR A 144 -20.40 19.42 6.11
N ASN A 145 -19.21 19.23 5.54
CA ASN A 145 -18.83 19.65 4.21
C ASN A 145 -18.44 18.43 3.39
N VAL A 146 -18.86 18.45 2.13
CA VAL A 146 -18.42 17.53 1.11
C VAL A 146 -17.47 18.27 0.17
N THR A 147 -16.43 17.57 -0.26
CA THR A 147 -15.46 18.05 -1.25
C THR A 147 -15.57 17.18 -2.49
N MET A 148 -15.69 17.82 -3.64
CA MET A 148 -15.81 17.20 -4.95
C MET A 148 -14.63 17.61 -5.82
N VAL A 149 -14.27 16.71 -6.74
CA VAL A 149 -13.36 17.00 -7.84
C VAL A 149 -14.03 16.56 -9.12
N GLY A 150 -14.23 17.47 -10.06
CA GLY A 150 -14.85 17.18 -11.35
C GLY A 150 -14.07 17.80 -12.50
N GLY A 151 -14.17 17.14 -13.66
CA GLY A 151 -13.69 17.67 -14.93
C GLY A 151 -14.72 18.63 -15.53
N ASN A 152 -14.26 19.52 -16.40
CA ASN A 152 -15.11 20.55 -17.02
C ASN A 152 -15.73 21.51 -15.98
N GLU A 153 -15.00 21.77 -14.88
CA GLU A 153 -15.36 22.73 -13.83
C GLU A 153 -14.61 24.07 -14.05
N GLY A 154 -15.32 25.20 -13.95
CA GLY A 154 -14.74 26.55 -13.89
C GLY A 154 -14.04 27.11 -15.17
N HIS A 155 -14.05 28.44 -15.32
CA HIS A 155 -14.12 29.18 -16.60
C HIS A 155 -12.99 30.23 -16.84
N ARG A 156 -12.86 30.71 -18.09
CA ARG A 156 -12.30 31.98 -18.68
C ARG A 156 -11.00 31.87 -19.45
N THR A 157 -10.10 30.98 -19.05
CA THR A 157 -8.80 30.79 -19.72
C THR A 157 -8.69 29.47 -20.47
N HIS A 158 -9.54 28.50 -20.12
CA HIS A 158 -9.72 27.24 -20.85
C HIS A 158 -11.15 27.21 -21.41
N PRO A 159 -11.33 27.31 -22.74
CA PRO A 159 -12.66 27.30 -23.37
C PRO A 159 -13.42 25.99 -23.08
N ASP A 160 -12.70 24.93 -22.72
CA ASP A 160 -13.23 23.60 -22.47
C ASP A 160 -13.24 23.19 -20.97
N GLY A 161 -12.90 24.12 -20.07
CA GLY A 161 -12.81 23.85 -18.63
C GLY A 161 -11.56 23.07 -18.20
N ILE A 162 -11.41 22.84 -16.89
CA ILE A 162 -10.32 22.07 -16.27
C ILE A 162 -10.88 21.17 -15.17
N VAL A 163 -10.04 20.30 -14.60
CA VAL A 163 -10.36 19.62 -13.33
C VAL A 163 -10.22 20.63 -12.19
N GLN A 164 -11.27 20.79 -11.38
CA GLN A 164 -11.23 21.65 -10.19
C GLN A 164 -11.68 20.91 -8.93
N THR A 165 -11.49 21.56 -7.80
CA THR A 165 -11.98 21.08 -6.51
C THR A 165 -12.95 22.10 -5.96
N GLU A 166 -14.13 21.64 -5.56
CA GLU A 166 -15.15 22.46 -4.94
C GLU A 166 -15.61 21.82 -3.62
N SER A 167 -15.98 22.65 -2.65
CA SER A 167 -16.50 22.17 -1.36
C SER A 167 -17.76 22.93 -0.98
N THR A 168 -18.69 22.25 -0.31
CA THR A 168 -19.93 22.87 0.14
C THR A 168 -20.50 22.19 1.38
N SER A 169 -21.15 22.97 2.23
CA SER A 169 -21.98 22.46 3.32
C SER A 169 -23.38 22.07 2.87
N ARG A 170 -23.76 22.40 1.63
CA ARG A 170 -25.08 22.15 1.04
C ARG A 170 -25.10 20.83 0.27
N TRP A 171 -24.75 19.75 0.97
CA TRP A 171 -24.47 18.44 0.36
C TRP A 171 -25.70 17.53 0.25
N GLN A 172 -26.80 17.86 0.92
CA GLN A 172 -27.98 16.99 0.90
C GLN A 172 -28.60 16.95 -0.51
N VAL A 173 -29.03 15.75 -0.93
CA VAL A 173 -29.82 15.58 -2.16
C VAL A 173 -31.01 16.52 -2.18
N GLY A 174 -31.23 17.20 -3.32
CA GLY A 174 -32.24 18.24 -3.50
C GLY A 174 -31.74 19.66 -3.21
N GLN A 175 -30.53 19.84 -2.66
CA GLN A 175 -29.91 21.15 -2.54
C GLN A 175 -29.10 21.51 -3.77
N ALA A 176 -28.95 22.82 -4.01
CA ALA A 176 -28.27 23.36 -5.18
C ALA A 176 -27.08 24.27 -4.77
N PRO A 177 -25.92 23.71 -4.38
CA PRO A 177 -24.75 24.45 -3.92
C PRO A 177 -24.19 25.45 -4.95
N TRP A 178 -24.35 25.19 -6.25
CA TRP A 178 -23.88 26.06 -7.34
C TRP A 178 -24.97 26.35 -8.38
N GLY A 179 -26.23 26.37 -7.94
CA GLY A 179 -27.38 26.50 -8.84
C GLY A 179 -27.75 25.20 -9.56
N GLN A 180 -26.97 24.13 -9.38
CA GLN A 180 -27.28 22.78 -9.85
C GLN A 180 -27.68 21.88 -8.69
N THR A 181 -28.79 21.17 -8.83
CA THR A 181 -29.40 20.33 -7.80
C THR A 181 -28.68 19.00 -7.70
N ILE A 182 -28.15 18.65 -6.52
CA ILE A 182 -27.62 17.32 -6.24
C ILE A 182 -28.76 16.31 -6.37
N SER A 183 -28.68 15.44 -7.36
CA SER A 183 -29.70 14.44 -7.66
C SER A 183 -29.44 13.12 -6.92
N GLY A 184 -28.19 12.82 -6.59
CA GLY A 184 -27.81 11.65 -5.82
C GLY A 184 -26.31 11.38 -5.82
N TYR A 185 -25.91 10.51 -4.91
CA TYR A 185 -24.56 9.95 -4.81
C TYR A 185 -24.59 8.48 -5.21
N ILE A 186 -23.56 8.03 -5.91
CA ILE A 186 -23.49 6.68 -6.45
C ILE A 186 -22.15 6.08 -6.07
N SER A 187 -22.16 5.10 -5.17
CA SER A 187 -20.96 4.29 -4.94
C SER A 187 -20.68 3.38 -6.14
N PRO A 188 -19.43 3.27 -6.59
CA PRO A 188 -19.06 2.24 -7.56
C PRO A 188 -19.28 0.86 -6.93
N VAL A 189 -19.83 -0.08 -7.69
CA VAL A 189 -19.77 -1.49 -7.32
C VAL A 189 -18.42 -2.00 -7.78
N LEU A 190 -17.60 -2.46 -6.86
CA LEU A 190 -16.40 -3.20 -7.23
C LEU A 190 -16.82 -4.63 -7.62
N ASN A 191 -16.18 -5.24 -8.63
CA ASN A 191 -16.46 -6.65 -8.96
C ASN A 191 -16.19 -7.60 -7.76
N SER A 192 -15.49 -7.09 -6.74
CA SER A 192 -15.13 -7.75 -5.49
C SER A 192 -15.57 -6.92 -4.27
N ASP A 193 -16.83 -7.04 -3.82
CA ASP A 193 -17.23 -6.62 -2.46
C ASP A 193 -17.22 -7.82 -1.51
N SER A 194 -16.05 -8.07 -0.91
CA SER A 194 -15.81 -8.75 0.37
C SER A 194 -14.33 -8.65 0.70
N SER A 195 -13.92 -7.65 1.49
CA SER A 195 -12.67 -7.72 2.30
C SER A 195 -11.40 -8.25 1.59
N VAL A 196 -11.01 -7.65 0.46
CA VAL A 196 -9.69 -7.90 -0.17
C VAL A 196 -8.90 -6.60 -0.14
N THR A 197 -7.84 -6.56 0.66
CA THR A 197 -6.69 -5.63 0.54
C THR A 197 -6.22 -5.57 -0.93
N PRO A 198 -5.64 -4.47 -1.47
CA PRO A 198 -5.27 -4.20 -2.89
C PRO A 198 -4.66 -5.30 -3.79
N ALA A 199 -5.21 -6.50 -3.81
CA ALA A 199 -4.56 -7.72 -4.24
C ALA A 199 -5.60 -8.57 -4.94
N ASP A 200 -5.93 -8.17 -6.16
CA ASP A 200 -6.33 -9.10 -7.24
C ASP A 200 -6.06 -8.51 -8.66
N ALA A 201 -5.57 -7.27 -8.73
CA ALA A 201 -4.68 -6.81 -9.81
C ALA A 201 -3.54 -6.00 -9.16
N GLY A 202 -2.60 -6.70 -8.54
CA GLY A 202 -1.54 -6.07 -7.75
C GLY A 202 -0.28 -6.93 -7.65
N MET A 203 0.76 -6.28 -7.15
CA MET A 203 2.08 -6.86 -6.91
C MET A 203 2.25 -7.04 -5.39
N THR A 204 2.52 -8.26 -4.94
CA THR A 204 2.77 -8.64 -3.54
C THR A 204 4.21 -9.12 -3.35
N HIS A 205 4.62 -9.44 -2.11
CA HIS A 205 5.97 -9.91 -1.80
C HIS A 205 7.08 -8.99 -2.34
N LEU A 206 6.97 -7.69 -2.06
CA LEU A 206 7.99 -6.71 -2.44
C LEU A 206 9.29 -7.02 -1.70
N ALA A 207 10.34 -7.33 -2.45
CA ALA A 207 11.69 -7.54 -1.91
C ALA A 207 12.72 -6.77 -2.73
N GLY A 208 13.70 -6.17 -2.06
CA GLY A 208 14.77 -5.38 -2.69
C GLY A 208 16.13 -6.08 -2.63
N GLY A 209 16.88 -6.04 -3.73
CA GLY A 209 18.24 -6.55 -3.82
C GLY A 209 18.83 -6.39 -5.22
N ASP A 210 20.14 -6.52 -5.37
CA ASP A 210 20.84 -6.49 -6.67
C ASP A 210 20.83 -7.89 -7.32
N LEU A 211 19.74 -8.26 -8.01
CA LEU A 211 19.60 -9.59 -8.63
C LEU A 211 20.37 -9.72 -9.93
N ASP A 212 20.60 -8.62 -10.64
CA ASP A 212 21.27 -8.63 -11.95
C ASP A 212 22.78 -8.34 -11.87
N GLY A 213 23.29 -8.02 -10.67
CA GLY A 213 24.71 -7.81 -10.36
C GLY A 213 25.26 -6.47 -10.84
N ASN A 214 24.38 -5.51 -11.17
CA ASN A 214 24.76 -4.21 -11.72
C ASN A 214 25.10 -3.16 -10.65
N ARG A 215 25.05 -3.51 -9.35
CA ARG A 215 25.27 -2.65 -8.18
C ARG A 215 24.20 -1.58 -7.95
N THR A 216 23.03 -1.76 -8.53
CA THR A 216 21.83 -0.99 -8.22
C THR A 216 20.79 -1.90 -7.56
N GLN A 217 19.92 -1.33 -6.75
CA GLN A 217 18.87 -2.11 -6.09
C GLN A 217 17.73 -2.38 -7.07
N ASP A 218 17.39 -3.65 -7.26
CA ASP A 218 16.24 -4.09 -8.02
C ASP A 218 15.05 -4.39 -7.09
N VAL A 219 13.87 -4.57 -7.70
CA VAL A 219 12.67 -5.01 -6.99
C VAL A 219 12.21 -6.35 -7.53
N LEU A 220 11.95 -7.28 -6.62
CA LEU A 220 11.28 -8.53 -6.87
C LEU A 220 9.84 -8.46 -6.34
N SER A 221 8.88 -8.96 -7.11
CA SER A 221 7.49 -8.99 -6.65
C SER A 221 6.66 -10.04 -7.37
N THR A 222 5.67 -10.58 -6.67
CA THR A 222 4.74 -11.60 -7.17
C THR A 222 3.45 -10.93 -7.65
N GLU A 223 3.02 -11.21 -8.87
CA GLU A 223 1.71 -10.78 -9.36
C GLU A 223 0.62 -11.65 -8.71
N THR A 224 -0.23 -11.04 -7.88
CA THR A 224 -1.21 -11.79 -7.05
C THR A 224 -2.13 -12.67 -7.88
N SER A 225 -2.60 -12.17 -9.03
CA SER A 225 -3.62 -12.85 -9.85
C SER A 225 -3.11 -14.10 -10.56
N THR A 226 -1.82 -14.14 -10.90
CA THR A 226 -1.20 -15.23 -11.66
C THR A 226 -0.25 -16.08 -10.81
N GLY A 227 0.27 -15.51 -9.71
CA GLY A 227 1.38 -16.07 -8.96
C GLY A 227 2.70 -16.03 -9.71
N ASP A 228 2.81 -15.18 -10.74
CA ASP A 228 4.05 -14.99 -11.49
C ASP A 228 5.02 -14.09 -10.72
N LEU A 229 6.29 -14.50 -10.66
CA LEU A 229 7.35 -13.70 -10.06
C LEU A 229 7.97 -12.80 -11.12
N TYR A 230 8.00 -11.51 -10.82
CA TYR A 230 8.55 -10.47 -11.68
C TYR A 230 9.74 -9.79 -11.03
N PHE A 231 10.81 -9.69 -11.81
CA PHE A 231 11.96 -8.83 -11.58
C PHE A 231 11.71 -7.45 -12.21
N TYR A 232 12.03 -6.38 -11.49
CA TYR A 232 11.97 -5.00 -11.93
C TYR A 232 13.37 -4.40 -11.81
N PRO A 233 14.07 -4.11 -12.94
CA PRO A 233 15.43 -3.60 -12.88
C PRO A 233 15.46 -2.20 -12.28
N GLY A 234 16.37 -1.99 -11.33
CA GLY A 234 16.66 -0.68 -10.79
C GLY A 234 17.38 0.20 -11.81
N SER A 235 16.99 1.46 -11.91
CA SER A 235 17.75 2.45 -12.70
C SER A 235 18.95 3.02 -11.94
N GLY A 236 19.05 2.75 -10.63
CA GLY A 236 20.01 3.41 -9.73
C GLY A 236 19.63 4.85 -9.34
N ALA A 237 18.47 5.35 -9.76
CA ALA A 237 17.97 6.67 -9.40
C ALA A 237 16.48 6.63 -9.04
N VAL A 238 16.07 7.46 -8.08
CA VAL A 238 14.65 7.67 -7.75
C VAL A 238 14.13 8.84 -8.59
N ASN A 239 13.42 8.54 -9.68
CA ASN A 239 12.97 9.52 -10.69
C ASN A 239 11.54 9.22 -11.18
N GLY A 240 10.64 8.86 -10.25
CA GLY A 240 9.24 8.55 -10.56
C GLY A 240 9.12 7.23 -11.32
N SER A 241 8.31 7.21 -12.39
CA SER A 241 8.09 5.99 -13.19
C SER A 241 9.34 5.48 -13.93
N GLY A 242 10.41 6.28 -14.00
CA GLY A 242 11.70 5.84 -14.53
C GLY A 242 12.56 5.07 -13.52
N THR A 243 12.11 4.94 -12.27
CA THR A 243 12.93 4.39 -11.17
C THR A 243 13.21 2.91 -11.42
N LEU A 244 12.18 2.21 -11.92
CA LEU A 244 12.20 0.81 -12.28
C LEU A 244 11.99 0.67 -13.79
N GLY A 245 12.75 -0.21 -14.43
CA GLY A 245 12.58 -0.54 -15.83
C GLY A 245 11.45 -1.54 -16.08
N SER A 246 11.34 -2.00 -17.34
CA SER A 246 10.32 -2.97 -17.73
C SER A 246 10.51 -4.30 -17.00
N ARG A 247 9.42 -4.81 -16.40
CA ARG A 247 9.45 -6.06 -15.64
C ARG A 247 9.78 -7.27 -16.50
N VAL A 248 10.49 -8.24 -15.93
CA VAL A 248 10.81 -9.54 -16.53
C VAL A 248 10.20 -10.64 -15.68
N LYS A 249 9.43 -11.55 -16.29
CA LYS A 249 8.93 -12.75 -15.60
C LYS A 249 10.10 -13.72 -15.36
N ILE A 250 10.30 -14.10 -14.10
CA ILE A 250 11.41 -14.97 -13.67
C ILE A 250 10.97 -16.19 -12.87
N GLY A 251 9.66 -16.32 -12.59
CA GLY A 251 9.11 -17.47 -11.89
C GLY A 251 7.59 -17.58 -12.03
N SER A 252 7.04 -18.69 -11.57
CA SER A 252 5.59 -18.98 -11.53
C SER A 252 5.24 -19.76 -10.27
N GLY A 253 4.00 -19.64 -9.79
CA GLY A 253 3.52 -20.36 -8.61
C GLY A 253 3.93 -19.73 -7.27
N TRP A 254 4.38 -18.48 -7.27
CA TRP A 254 4.89 -17.78 -6.09
C TRP A 254 3.81 -17.37 -5.08
N ASN A 255 2.52 -17.53 -5.40
CA ASN A 255 1.43 -17.47 -4.43
C ASN A 255 1.51 -18.58 -3.35
N SER A 256 2.30 -19.64 -3.61
CA SER A 256 2.59 -20.68 -2.62
C SER A 256 3.71 -20.29 -1.64
N MET A 257 4.32 -19.13 -1.83
CA MET A 257 5.41 -18.60 -1.01
C MET A 257 4.94 -17.41 -0.18
N THR A 258 5.64 -17.18 0.93
CA THR A 258 5.56 -15.99 1.78
C THR A 258 6.97 -15.63 2.25
N ASN A 259 7.12 -14.50 2.96
CA ASN A 259 8.39 -14.11 3.57
C ASN A 259 9.55 -14.10 2.56
N VAL A 260 9.33 -13.46 1.40
CA VAL A 260 10.29 -13.42 0.29
C VAL A 260 11.33 -12.34 0.57
N THR A 261 12.60 -12.72 0.53
CA THR A 261 13.73 -11.80 0.71
C THR A 261 14.82 -12.06 -0.33
N VAL A 262 15.67 -11.06 -0.57
CA VAL A 262 16.74 -11.10 -1.55
C VAL A 262 18.08 -10.76 -0.89
N GLY A 263 19.10 -11.58 -1.13
CA GLY A 263 20.45 -11.39 -0.61
C GLY A 263 21.38 -12.53 -0.99
N ASP A 264 22.70 -12.34 -0.85
CA ASP A 264 23.70 -13.39 -1.11
C ASP A 264 23.77 -14.38 0.07
N TYR A 265 22.90 -15.39 0.04
CA TYR A 265 22.81 -16.43 1.07
C TYR A 265 23.74 -17.61 0.76
N THR A 266 24.17 -17.76 -0.48
CA THR A 266 25.14 -18.75 -0.93
C THR A 266 26.59 -18.32 -0.67
N GLY A 267 26.83 -17.01 -0.50
CA GLY A 267 28.16 -16.42 -0.38
C GLY A 267 28.95 -16.47 -1.69
N ASP A 268 28.27 -16.57 -2.84
CA ASP A 268 28.91 -16.68 -4.16
C ASP A 268 29.04 -15.34 -4.90
N GLY A 269 28.62 -14.25 -4.24
CA GLY A 269 28.63 -12.88 -4.76
C GLY A 269 27.42 -12.53 -5.60
N LYS A 270 26.38 -13.38 -5.62
CA LYS A 270 25.14 -13.15 -6.36
C LYS A 270 23.96 -13.16 -5.42
N ALA A 271 22.99 -12.29 -5.67
CA ALA A 271 21.79 -12.30 -4.86
C ALA A 271 20.95 -13.55 -5.14
N ASP A 272 20.59 -14.25 -4.07
CA ASP A 272 19.67 -15.37 -4.03
C ASP A 272 18.28 -14.90 -3.54
N VAL A 273 17.28 -15.77 -3.68
CA VAL A 273 15.94 -15.53 -3.13
C VAL A 273 15.64 -16.56 -2.04
N LEU A 274 15.33 -16.07 -0.84
CA LEU A 274 14.88 -16.86 0.28
C LEU A 274 13.37 -16.71 0.43
N ALA A 275 12.65 -17.82 0.56
CA ALA A 275 11.19 -17.79 0.71
C ALA A 275 10.68 -18.95 1.57
N THR A 276 9.58 -18.70 2.29
CA THR A 276 8.88 -19.73 3.07
C THR A 276 7.71 -20.28 2.28
N GLU A 277 7.61 -21.60 2.15
CA GLU A 277 6.45 -22.24 1.55
C GLU A 277 5.26 -22.19 2.51
N SER A 278 4.18 -21.52 2.11
CA SER A 278 3.04 -21.20 2.97
C SER A 278 2.32 -22.43 3.53
N ALA A 279 2.32 -23.55 2.79
CA ALA A 279 1.60 -24.76 3.18
C ALA A 279 2.32 -25.58 4.27
N ALA A 280 3.63 -25.76 4.14
CA ALA A 280 4.42 -26.61 5.03
C ALA A 280 5.25 -25.82 6.06
N GLY A 281 5.47 -24.52 5.84
CA GLY A 281 6.43 -23.75 6.61
C GLY A 281 7.88 -24.19 6.36
N ASP A 282 8.16 -24.69 5.17
CA ASP A 282 9.51 -25.06 4.74
C ASP A 282 10.22 -23.83 4.17
N LEU A 283 11.47 -23.64 4.58
CA LEU A 283 12.31 -22.55 4.07
C LEU A 283 13.10 -23.05 2.86
N TYR A 284 12.91 -22.36 1.74
CA TYR A 284 13.58 -22.64 0.48
C TYR A 284 14.52 -21.51 0.11
N LEU A 285 15.70 -21.88 -0.38
CA LEU A 285 16.63 -20.98 -1.05
C LEU A 285 16.64 -21.26 -2.54
N TYR A 286 16.52 -20.21 -3.33
CA TYR A 286 16.55 -20.20 -4.79
C TYR A 286 17.85 -19.50 -5.22
N PRO A 287 18.86 -20.24 -5.71
CA PRO A 287 20.15 -19.64 -6.05
C PRO A 287 20.01 -18.69 -7.22
N GLY A 288 20.62 -17.51 -7.09
CA GLY A 288 20.65 -16.51 -8.15
C GLY A 288 21.67 -16.85 -9.23
N SER A 289 21.36 -16.51 -10.48
CA SER A 289 22.35 -16.60 -11.55
C SER A 289 23.33 -15.41 -11.60
N GLY A 290 23.02 -14.32 -10.88
CA GLY A 290 23.74 -13.04 -10.93
C GLY A 290 23.54 -12.28 -12.24
N SER A 291 22.44 -12.59 -12.94
CA SER A 291 22.02 -11.98 -14.20
C SER A 291 20.55 -12.32 -14.45
N VAL A 292 19.83 -11.46 -15.17
CA VAL A 292 18.41 -11.71 -15.48
C VAL A 292 18.29 -12.40 -16.83
N LYS A 293 17.69 -13.60 -16.83
CA LYS A 293 17.53 -14.48 -18.00
C LYS A 293 16.13 -15.10 -18.06
N GLY A 294 15.10 -14.29 -17.80
CA GLY A 294 13.72 -14.75 -17.74
C GLY A 294 13.56 -15.88 -16.71
N MET A 295 12.91 -16.98 -17.10
CA MET A 295 12.68 -18.13 -16.22
C MET A 295 13.95 -18.87 -15.75
N SER A 296 15.14 -18.53 -16.28
CA SER A 296 16.43 -19.10 -15.84
C SER A 296 17.22 -18.15 -14.93
N THR A 297 16.58 -17.10 -14.40
CA THR A 297 17.21 -16.15 -13.46
C THR A 297 17.51 -16.81 -12.12
N LEU A 298 16.62 -17.69 -11.65
CA LEU A 298 16.76 -18.48 -10.43
C LEU A 298 17.01 -19.94 -10.80
N GLY A 299 17.90 -20.60 -10.06
CA GLY A 299 18.10 -22.04 -10.15
C GLY A 299 17.05 -22.84 -9.37
N ASP A 300 17.19 -24.17 -9.41
CA ASP A 300 16.31 -25.06 -8.66
C ASP A 300 16.38 -24.78 -7.16
N ARG A 301 15.21 -24.67 -6.53
CA ARG A 301 15.10 -24.40 -5.09
C ARG A 301 15.66 -25.55 -4.27
N VAL A 302 16.28 -25.23 -3.14
CA VAL A 302 16.76 -26.20 -2.14
C VAL A 302 16.10 -25.89 -0.81
N LYS A 303 15.56 -26.92 -0.15
CA LYS A 303 15.05 -26.79 1.22
C LYS A 303 16.21 -26.65 2.18
N ILE A 304 16.26 -25.54 2.91
CA ILE A 304 17.32 -25.23 3.88
C ILE A 304 16.82 -25.14 5.32
N GLY A 305 15.51 -25.25 5.54
CA GLY A 305 14.92 -25.24 6.88
C GLY A 305 13.49 -25.75 6.91
N SER A 306 12.97 -25.93 8.12
CA SER A 306 11.59 -26.36 8.41
C SER A 306 11.09 -25.65 9.68
N GLY A 307 9.77 -25.56 9.84
CA GLY A 307 9.15 -24.95 11.03
C GLY A 307 9.01 -23.42 10.96
N TRP A 308 9.19 -22.84 9.78
CA TRP A 308 9.10 -21.40 9.55
C TRP A 308 7.65 -20.87 9.55
N SER A 309 6.64 -21.74 9.66
CA SER A 309 5.26 -21.34 9.97
C SER A 309 5.10 -20.77 11.39
N GLY A 310 6.07 -21.03 12.28
CA GLY A 310 6.15 -20.40 13.60
C GLY A 310 6.88 -19.05 13.60
N MET A 311 7.22 -18.53 12.42
CA MET A 311 7.94 -17.27 12.23
C MET A 311 7.10 -16.29 11.39
N HIS A 312 7.18 -15.00 11.71
CA HIS A 312 6.66 -13.91 10.89
C HIS A 312 7.70 -12.80 10.73
N ASP A 313 7.44 -11.86 9.81
CA ASP A 313 8.29 -10.71 9.52
C ASP A 313 9.76 -11.08 9.26
N VAL A 314 9.97 -11.96 8.28
CA VAL A 314 11.33 -12.38 7.88
C VAL A 314 11.96 -11.28 7.02
N ALA A 315 13.14 -10.81 7.41
CA ALA A 315 13.89 -9.80 6.67
C ALA A 315 15.35 -10.20 6.47
N ARG A 316 15.95 -9.75 5.36
CA ARG A 316 17.38 -9.91 5.06
C ARG A 316 18.19 -8.82 5.72
N ILE A 317 19.30 -9.16 6.38
CA ILE A 317 20.20 -8.20 7.02
C ILE A 317 21.62 -8.78 7.07
N ASP A 318 22.67 -7.98 7.16
CA ASP A 318 24.00 -8.45 7.57
C ASP A 318 24.29 -7.94 8.99
N VAL A 319 23.89 -8.70 10.03
CA VAL A 319 24.00 -8.29 11.44
C VAL A 319 25.41 -8.46 11.99
N ASN A 320 26.26 -9.26 11.33
CA ASN A 320 27.62 -9.56 11.80
C ASN A 320 28.72 -9.00 10.90
N LYS A 321 28.34 -8.30 9.82
CA LYS A 321 29.21 -7.64 8.85
C LYS A 321 30.21 -8.59 8.19
N ASP A 322 29.81 -9.84 7.98
CA ASP A 322 30.66 -10.83 7.32
C ASP A 322 30.50 -10.86 5.80
N GLY A 323 29.58 -10.03 5.27
CA GLY A 323 29.32 -9.86 3.85
C GLY A 323 28.37 -10.90 3.27
N LYS A 324 27.80 -11.79 4.07
CA LYS A 324 26.75 -12.72 3.67
C LYS A 324 25.40 -12.22 4.15
N ALA A 325 24.35 -12.57 3.44
CA ALA A 325 23.00 -12.30 3.90
C ALA A 325 22.66 -13.17 5.12
N ASP A 326 22.37 -12.54 6.25
CA ASP A 326 21.66 -13.14 7.37
C ASP A 326 20.14 -12.98 7.17
N ALA A 327 19.37 -13.67 8.01
CA ALA A 327 17.93 -13.46 8.14
C ALA A 327 17.58 -13.10 9.58
N VAL A 328 16.60 -12.22 9.77
CA VAL A 328 15.93 -12.02 11.06
C VAL A 328 14.48 -12.43 10.94
N ALA A 329 13.92 -12.98 12.02
CA ALA A 329 12.52 -13.37 12.06
C ALA A 329 11.97 -13.30 13.49
N VAL A 330 10.68 -13.00 13.61
CA VAL A 330 9.97 -12.99 14.89
C VAL A 330 9.27 -14.32 15.10
N GLU A 331 9.53 -14.96 16.24
CA GLU A 331 8.86 -16.20 16.63
C GLU A 331 7.45 -15.89 17.16
N THR A 332 6.42 -16.28 16.40
CA THR A 332 5.01 -15.94 16.65
C THR A 332 4.57 -16.24 18.09
N GLY A 333 4.98 -17.40 18.61
CA GLY A 333 4.53 -17.89 19.92
C GLY A 333 5.12 -17.15 21.11
N THR A 334 6.30 -16.54 20.97
CA THR A 334 7.04 -15.92 22.08
C THR A 334 7.25 -14.41 21.90
N GLY A 335 7.19 -13.92 20.66
CA GLY A 335 7.60 -12.56 20.30
C GLY A 335 9.10 -12.33 20.44
N ASN A 336 9.92 -13.38 20.43
CA ASN A 336 11.36 -13.25 20.39
C ASN A 336 11.82 -12.96 18.96
N LEU A 337 12.72 -11.98 18.80
CA LEU A 337 13.42 -11.74 17.54
C LEU A 337 14.68 -12.59 17.52
N TYR A 338 14.84 -13.37 16.46
CA TYR A 338 16.03 -14.18 16.22
C TYR A 338 16.76 -13.70 14.97
N ALA A 339 18.09 -13.70 15.02
CA ALA A 339 18.96 -13.63 13.85
C ALA A 339 19.46 -15.02 13.50
N TYR A 340 19.50 -15.32 12.21
CA TYR A 340 19.96 -16.54 11.59
C TYR A 340 21.17 -16.16 10.73
N PRO A 341 22.41 -16.36 11.23
CA PRO A 341 23.59 -15.90 10.52
C PRO A 341 23.77 -16.65 9.20
N GLY A 342 24.01 -15.94 8.10
CA GLY A 342 24.44 -16.44 6.82
C GLY A 342 25.75 -17.19 6.98
N THR A 343 25.71 -18.48 6.65
CA THR A 343 26.93 -19.31 6.66
C THR A 343 27.50 -19.46 5.27
N GLY A 344 26.66 -19.23 4.25
CA GLY A 344 26.99 -19.44 2.86
C GLY A 344 26.96 -20.91 2.49
N SER A 345 26.54 -21.14 1.23
CA SER A 345 26.83 -22.26 0.33
C SER A 345 25.58 -23.13 -0.01
N LEU A 346 25.42 -23.67 -1.23
CA LEU A 346 24.22 -24.43 -1.65
C LEU A 346 24.54 -25.71 -2.47
N ASN A 347 23.96 -26.86 -2.09
CA ASN A 347 24.15 -28.25 -2.62
C ASN A 347 25.30 -29.12 -2.04
N GLY A 348 25.72 -28.80 -0.83
CA GLY A 348 26.41 -29.67 0.15
C GLY A 348 26.41 -29.00 1.53
N MET A 349 25.41 -28.13 1.68
CA MET A 349 25.46 -26.75 2.12
C MET A 349 25.06 -26.35 3.54
N ASN A 350 25.83 -25.53 4.25
CA ASN A 350 25.21 -24.62 5.22
C ASN A 350 24.66 -23.40 4.45
N THR A 351 23.61 -22.73 4.90
CA THR A 351 23.11 -21.48 4.26
C THR A 351 22.71 -20.48 5.33
N LEU A 352 22.00 -20.94 6.35
CA LEU A 352 21.83 -20.24 7.61
C LEU A 352 22.40 -21.09 8.75
N GLY A 353 22.99 -20.42 9.74
CA GLY A 353 23.55 -21.01 10.94
C GLY A 353 22.52 -21.14 12.07
N GLU A 354 23.02 -21.52 13.25
CA GLU A 354 22.19 -21.60 14.45
C GLU A 354 21.66 -20.21 14.83
N ARG A 355 20.34 -20.14 15.08
CA ARG A 355 19.68 -18.88 15.42
C ARG A 355 20.14 -18.35 16.78
N VAL A 356 20.27 -17.03 16.89
CA VAL A 356 20.61 -16.32 18.12
C VAL A 356 19.47 -15.37 18.46
N GLN A 357 19.00 -15.39 19.71
CA GLN A 357 18.00 -14.42 20.16
C GLN A 357 18.64 -13.04 20.28
N ILE A 358 18.08 -12.06 19.57
CA ILE A 358 18.58 -10.68 19.54
C ILE A 358 17.54 -9.67 20.06
N GLY A 359 16.34 -10.13 20.40
CA GLY A 359 15.30 -9.27 20.95
C GLY A 359 14.15 -10.05 21.60
N SER A 360 13.28 -9.33 22.30
CA SER A 360 12.05 -9.84 22.91
C SER A 360 10.92 -8.81 22.82
N GLY A 361 9.66 -9.26 22.88
CA GLY A 361 8.48 -8.39 22.80
C GLY A 361 8.16 -7.88 21.39
N TRP A 362 8.68 -8.53 20.35
CA TRP A 362 8.53 -8.12 18.96
C TRP A 362 7.14 -8.37 18.37
N ASN A 363 6.27 -9.11 19.07
CA ASN A 363 4.84 -9.17 18.74
C ASN A 363 4.13 -7.81 18.89
N ALA A 364 4.78 -6.80 19.51
CA ALA A 364 4.28 -5.43 19.50
C ALA A 364 4.50 -4.70 18.16
N MET A 365 5.25 -5.31 17.23
CA MET A 365 5.53 -4.79 15.90
C MET A 365 4.58 -5.38 14.87
N SER A 366 4.10 -4.55 13.96
CA SER A 366 3.24 -4.92 12.84
C SER A 366 4.00 -5.17 11.55
N GLN A 367 5.27 -4.73 11.47
CA GLN A 367 6.14 -4.94 10.32
C GLN A 367 7.61 -4.71 10.69
N ILE A 368 8.50 -5.47 10.05
CA ILE A 368 9.95 -5.26 10.11
C ILE A 368 10.50 -5.12 8.69
N VAL A 369 11.41 -4.18 8.48
CA VAL A 369 12.15 -3.97 7.24
C VAL A 369 13.61 -3.63 7.52
N THR A 370 14.47 -3.87 6.53
CA THR A 370 15.92 -3.68 6.64
C THR A 370 16.39 -2.77 5.49
N PRO A 371 16.38 -1.44 5.70
CA PRO A 371 16.77 -0.49 4.68
C PRO A 371 18.29 -0.49 4.39
N GLY A 372 19.08 -1.24 5.17
CA GLY A 372 20.54 -1.16 5.19
C GLY A 372 21.02 -0.16 6.24
N ASP A 373 22.19 0.40 6.04
CA ASP A 373 22.81 1.41 6.91
C ASP A 373 22.09 2.78 6.82
N LEU A 374 21.26 3.12 7.82
CA LEU A 374 20.54 4.40 7.88
C LEU A 374 21.39 5.51 8.49
N ASN A 375 22.30 5.15 9.39
CA ASN A 375 23.03 6.11 10.21
C ASN A 375 24.46 6.39 9.68
N SER A 376 24.85 5.72 8.60
CA SER A 376 26.17 5.78 7.96
C SER A 376 27.34 5.29 8.84
N ASP A 377 27.10 4.36 9.76
CA ASP A 377 28.15 3.73 10.59
C ASP A 377 28.79 2.49 9.95
N GLY A 378 28.28 2.09 8.77
CA GLY A 378 28.73 0.96 7.99
C GLY A 378 28.17 -0.38 8.45
N THR A 379 27.09 -0.41 9.23
CA THR A 379 26.38 -1.63 9.62
C THR A 379 24.91 -1.53 9.21
N ASP A 380 24.29 -2.66 8.87
CA ASP A 380 22.88 -2.64 8.49
C ASP A 380 21.98 -2.40 9.72
N ASP A 381 21.00 -1.51 9.57
CA ASP A 381 20.02 -1.20 10.58
C ASP A 381 18.70 -1.95 10.37
N LEU A 382 17.96 -2.15 11.46
CA LEU A 382 16.61 -2.70 11.43
C LEU A 382 15.58 -1.60 11.68
N VAL A 383 14.50 -1.58 10.91
CA VAL A 383 13.36 -0.68 11.13
C VAL A 383 12.12 -1.50 11.41
N ALA A 384 11.37 -1.10 12.42
CA ALA A 384 10.11 -1.73 12.77
C ALA A 384 9.00 -0.69 12.95
N ARG A 385 7.80 -1.08 12.55
CA ARG A 385 6.58 -0.31 12.80
C ARG A 385 5.80 -1.01 13.90
N ASP A 386 5.36 -0.28 14.91
CA ASP A 386 4.46 -0.83 15.93
C ASP A 386 3.00 -0.88 15.45
N GLU A 387 2.10 -1.48 16.23
CA GLU A 387 0.66 -1.53 15.90
C GLU A 387 -0.02 -0.14 15.89
N SER A 388 0.63 0.88 16.47
CA SER A 388 0.14 2.26 16.51
C SER A 388 0.69 3.13 15.37
N GLY A 389 1.44 2.56 14.43
CA GLY A 389 2.05 3.27 13.31
C GLY A 389 3.25 4.14 13.69
N ASN A 390 3.87 3.91 14.87
CA ASN A 390 5.15 4.52 15.19
C ASN A 390 6.27 3.72 14.52
N LEU A 391 7.21 4.44 13.91
CA LEU A 391 8.37 3.86 13.25
C LEU A 391 9.59 3.99 14.14
N TYR A 392 10.29 2.88 14.39
CA TYR A 392 11.50 2.83 15.18
C TYR A 392 12.66 2.26 14.36
N ALA A 393 13.81 2.92 14.41
CA ALA A 393 15.08 2.38 13.95
C ALA A 393 15.82 1.73 15.12
N TYR A 394 16.47 0.60 14.84
CA TYR A 394 17.30 -0.18 15.75
C TYR A 394 18.68 -0.24 15.12
N PRO A 395 19.65 0.55 15.60
CA PRO A 395 20.98 0.60 15.03
C PRO A 395 21.65 -0.78 15.03
N GLY A 396 22.23 -1.18 13.91
CA GLY A 396 23.11 -2.34 13.85
C GLY A 396 24.36 -2.14 14.68
N THR A 397 24.94 -3.22 15.19
CA THR A 397 26.28 -3.16 15.81
C THR A 397 27.37 -3.79 14.94
N GLY A 398 26.97 -4.47 13.86
CA GLY A 398 27.87 -5.29 13.04
C GLY A 398 28.44 -6.48 13.81
N SER A 399 27.82 -6.91 14.91
CA SER A 399 28.24 -8.07 15.69
C SER A 399 27.04 -8.85 16.21
N LEU A 400 26.98 -10.14 15.89
CA LEU A 400 25.96 -11.05 16.43
C LEU A 400 26.30 -11.45 17.87
N ASN A 401 25.81 -10.69 18.85
CA ASN A 401 26.11 -10.85 20.27
C ASN A 401 24.85 -10.86 21.16
N GLY A 402 23.91 -11.74 20.81
CA GLY A 402 22.66 -11.90 21.55
C GLY A 402 21.86 -10.60 21.59
N MET A 403 21.37 -10.23 22.77
CA MET A 403 20.58 -9.01 22.99
C MET A 403 21.34 -7.69 22.71
N ASN A 404 22.66 -7.74 22.51
CA ASN A 404 23.46 -6.56 22.16
C ASN A 404 23.73 -6.47 20.64
N THR A 405 23.08 -7.29 19.82
CA THR A 405 23.24 -7.26 18.35
C THR A 405 22.67 -5.98 17.75
N LEU A 406 21.60 -5.45 18.35
CA LEU A 406 20.98 -4.18 17.99
C LEU A 406 21.18 -3.18 19.14
N GLY A 407 21.37 -1.91 18.78
CA GLY A 407 21.43 -0.79 19.70
C GLY A 407 20.06 -0.38 20.24
N ASP A 408 20.06 0.66 21.09
CA ASP A 408 18.83 1.25 21.61
C ASP A 408 17.96 1.78 20.48
N ARG A 409 16.67 1.44 20.51
CA ARG A 409 15.72 1.90 19.48
C ARG A 409 15.54 3.42 19.54
N VAL A 410 15.41 4.04 18.38
CA VAL A 410 15.12 5.46 18.20
C VAL A 410 13.82 5.59 17.43
N GLN A 411 12.87 6.40 17.92
CA GLN A 411 11.67 6.70 17.15
C GLN A 411 12.02 7.66 16.00
N ILE A 412 11.74 7.23 14.77
CA ILE A 412 12.07 7.96 13.54
C ILE A 412 10.82 8.45 12.79
N GLY A 413 9.62 8.08 13.24
CA GLY A 413 8.37 8.55 12.63
C GLY A 413 7.11 8.14 13.37
N THR A 414 5.99 8.71 12.92
CA THR A 414 4.62 8.43 13.39
C THR A 414 3.65 8.47 12.22
N GLY A 415 2.56 7.69 12.27
CA GLY A 415 1.50 7.70 11.25
C GLY A 415 1.77 6.84 10.02
N TRP A 416 2.59 5.79 10.18
CA TRP A 416 2.97 4.83 9.15
C TRP A 416 2.05 3.61 9.07
#